data_AF-A0A5K8AGS1-F1
#
_entry.id   AF-A0A5K8AGS1-F1
#
_cell.length_a   1.000
_cell.length_b   1.000
_cell.length_c   1.000
_cell.angle_alpha   90.00
_cell.angle_beta   90.00
_cell.angle_gamma   90.00
#
_symmetry.space_group_name_H-M   'P 1'
#
loop_
_entity.id
_entity.type
_entity.pdbx_description
1 polymer ?
#
loop_
_entity_poly.entity_id
_entity_poly.type
_entity_poly.pdbx_seq_one_letter_code
_entity_poly.pdbx_strand_id
1 'polypeptide(L)'
;MNDAAVAVMPQTNIVQKPVGKTRNPWVVLILGIVTLGIYTIVWHYCVLEELRNWRGQGWSGIVFIIFALFFGIALIAVPWLIPAYIGRMYQEDGREKPITGLSGFWVLLPLIGGIIWLVKVQNHMNSFWESKR
;
A
#
# COMPACT_ATOMS: atom_id res chain seq x y z
N MET A 1 -8.88 -15.75 -56.21
CA MET A 1 -9.95 -16.28 -55.33
C MET A 1 -9.29 -16.83 -54.08
N ASN A 2 -9.76 -16.32 -52.94
CA ASN A 2 -9.44 -16.62 -51.54
C ASN A 2 -8.03 -16.30 -51.04
N ASP A 3 -7.85 -15.26 -50.24
CA ASP A 3 -8.33 -15.03 -48.86
C ASP A 3 -7.48 -15.78 -47.82
N ALA A 4 -6.54 -15.05 -47.25
CA ALA A 4 -6.24 -15.08 -45.82
C ALA A 4 -5.21 -13.97 -45.54
N ALA A 5 -5.69 -12.72 -45.47
CA ALA A 5 -4.99 -11.70 -44.71
C ALA A 5 -4.93 -12.18 -43.26
N VAL A 6 -3.81 -12.82 -42.91
CA VAL A 6 -3.49 -13.20 -41.53
C VAL A 6 -3.35 -11.88 -40.78
N ALA A 7 -4.41 -11.47 -40.09
CA ALA A 7 -4.37 -10.35 -39.17
C ALA A 7 -3.34 -10.69 -38.09
N VAL A 8 -2.16 -10.07 -38.19
CA VAL A 8 -1.16 -10.05 -37.12
C VAL A 8 -1.81 -9.30 -35.96
N MET A 9 -2.40 -10.04 -35.02
CA MET A 9 -2.93 -9.42 -33.81
C MET A 9 -1.76 -8.74 -33.11
N PRO A 10 -1.85 -7.44 -32.78
CA PRO A 10 -0.81 -6.77 -32.04
C PRO A 10 -0.65 -7.53 -30.72
N GLN A 11 0.55 -8.03 -30.43
CA GLN A 11 0.84 -8.57 -29.12
C GLN A 11 0.70 -7.43 -28.12
N THR A 12 -0.44 -7.39 -27.43
CA THR A 12 -0.63 -6.51 -26.28
C THR A 12 0.41 -6.91 -25.27
N ASN A 13 1.50 -6.14 -25.22
CA ASN A 13 2.41 -6.13 -24.09
C ASN A 13 1.55 -5.75 -22.88
N ILE A 14 1.02 -6.76 -22.19
CA ILE A 14 0.38 -6.60 -20.90
C ILE A 14 1.48 -6.12 -19.97
N VAL A 15 1.62 -4.79 -19.85
CA VAL A 15 2.51 -4.18 -18.87
C VAL A 15 2.03 -4.69 -17.52
N GLN A 16 2.69 -5.73 -17.02
CA GLN A 16 2.34 -6.31 -15.73
C GLN A 16 2.60 -5.25 -14.69
N LYS A 17 1.51 -4.87 -14.03
CA LYS A 17 1.49 -3.89 -12.97
C LYS A 17 2.36 -4.41 -11.81
N PRO A 18 3.32 -3.62 -11.29
CA PRO A 18 4.25 -4.12 -10.28
C PRO A 18 3.51 -4.51 -9.00
N VAL A 19 3.57 -5.78 -8.65
CA VAL A 19 2.96 -6.35 -7.43
C VAL A 19 3.83 -6.01 -6.23
N GLY A 20 3.21 -5.55 -5.13
CA GLY A 20 3.93 -5.22 -3.90
C GLY A 20 4.43 -6.43 -3.12
N LYS A 21 5.13 -6.18 -2.02
CA LYS A 21 5.75 -7.22 -1.19
C LYS A 21 4.87 -7.58 0.00
N THR A 22 4.60 -8.87 0.17
CA THR A 22 3.97 -9.38 1.40
C THR A 22 4.95 -9.27 2.57
N ARG A 23 4.48 -8.78 3.73
CA ARG A 23 5.32 -8.65 4.93
C ARG A 23 4.54 -9.06 6.17
N ASN A 24 5.18 -9.84 7.04
CA ASN A 24 4.60 -10.23 8.33
C ASN A 24 4.51 -8.98 9.26
N PRO A 25 3.32 -8.62 9.77
CA PRO A 25 3.15 -7.45 10.63
C PRO A 25 4.00 -7.48 11.90
N TRP A 26 4.25 -8.66 12.47
CA TRP A 26 5.07 -8.81 13.67
C TRP A 26 6.54 -8.52 13.41
N VAL A 27 7.04 -8.91 12.23
CA VAL A 27 8.42 -8.57 11.81
C VAL A 27 8.53 -7.07 11.60
N VAL A 28 7.52 -6.43 10.99
CA VAL A 28 7.48 -4.98 10.82
C VAL A 28 7.49 -4.25 12.17
N LEU A 29 6.70 -4.73 13.14
CA LEU A 29 6.65 -4.19 14.49
C LEU A 29 8.00 -4.32 15.21
N ILE A 30 8.58 -5.52 15.22
CA ILE A 30 9.86 -5.80 15.89
C ILE A 30 10.98 -4.96 15.28
N LEU A 31 11.08 -4.90 13.96
CA LEU A 31 12.07 -4.06 13.29
C LEU A 31 11.82 -2.57 13.58
N GLY A 32 10.56 -2.14 13.62
CA GLY A 32 10.19 -0.79 14.05
C GLY A 32 10.73 -0.45 15.43
N ILE A 33 10.65 -1.36 16.40
CA ILE A 33 11.16 -1.16 17.76
C ILE A 33 12.70 -1.20 17.80
N VAL A 34 13.30 -2.25 17.23
CA VAL A 34 14.76 -2.49 17.25
C VAL A 34 15.53 -1.36 16.55
N THR A 35 14.94 -0.76 15.53
CA THR A 35 15.54 0.37 14.80
C THR A 35 15.09 1.74 15.30
N LEU A 36 14.45 1.81 16.49
CA LEU A 36 13.97 3.07 17.09
C LEU A 36 13.07 3.89 16.15
N GLY A 37 12.20 3.22 15.40
CA GLY A 37 11.24 3.81 14.49
C GLY A 37 11.76 4.06 13.06
N ILE A 38 13.07 3.90 12.80
CA ILE A 38 13.64 4.10 11.46
C ILE A 38 13.01 3.14 10.44
N TYR A 39 12.88 1.86 10.80
CA TYR A 39 12.23 0.88 9.93
C TYR A 39 10.76 1.21 9.68
N THR A 40 10.07 1.80 10.66
CA THR A 40 8.68 2.25 10.48
C THR A 40 8.59 3.29 9.37
N ILE A 41 9.53 4.24 9.28
CA ILE A 41 9.59 5.24 8.19
C ILE A 41 9.84 4.55 6.85
N VAL A 42 10.79 3.62 6.80
CA VAL A 42 11.11 2.84 5.58
C VAL A 42 9.89 2.02 5.12
N TRP A 43 9.17 1.41 6.06
CA TRP A 43 7.96 0.65 5.76
C TRP A 43 6.86 1.56 5.17
N HIS A 44 6.62 2.74 5.76
CA HIS A 44 5.67 3.71 5.21
C HIS A 44 6.03 4.15 3.78
N TYR A 45 7.31 4.41 3.53
CA TYR A 45 7.82 4.69 2.18
C TYR A 45 7.45 3.56 1.22
N CYS A 46 7.77 2.32 1.56
CA CYS A 46 7.51 1.18 0.69
C CYS A 46 6.01 0.98 0.43
N VAL A 47 5.17 1.07 1.47
CA VAL A 47 3.72 0.88 1.33
C VAL A 47 3.12 1.93 0.41
N LEU A 48 3.47 3.20 0.57
CA LEU A 48 2.95 4.27 -0.29
C LEU A 48 3.47 4.15 -1.72
N GLU A 49 4.74 3.77 -1.90
CA GLU A 49 5.29 3.57 -3.24
C GLU A 49 4.64 2.39 -3.96
N GLU A 50 4.41 1.26 -3.27
CA GLU A 50 3.70 0.10 -3.80
C GLU A 50 2.24 0.45 -4.16
N LEU A 51 1.54 1.16 -3.26
CA LEU A 51 0.18 1.61 -3.50
C LEU A 51 0.10 2.59 -4.67
N ARG A 52 1.06 3.51 -4.83
CA ARG A 52 1.11 4.42 -5.97
C ARG A 52 1.42 3.68 -7.27
N ASN A 53 2.42 2.82 -7.27
CA ASN A 53 2.85 2.07 -8.46
C ASN A 53 1.75 1.13 -8.94
N TRP A 54 0.99 0.56 -8.02
CA TRP A 54 -0.23 -0.12 -8.39
C TRP A 54 -1.29 0.90 -8.83
N ARG A 55 -1.84 1.72 -7.96
CA ARG A 55 -3.02 2.53 -8.31
C ARG A 55 -2.80 3.54 -9.46
N GLY A 56 -1.56 3.89 -9.78
CA GLY A 56 -1.20 4.92 -10.75
C GLY A 56 -1.42 6.34 -10.23
N GLN A 57 -1.92 6.49 -9.00
CA GLN A 57 -2.30 7.75 -8.39
C GLN A 57 -2.14 7.72 -6.87
N GLY A 58 -2.03 8.90 -6.25
CA GLY A 58 -1.84 9.07 -4.81
C GLY A 58 -0.39 9.39 -4.44
N TRP A 59 -0.14 9.52 -3.13
CA TRP A 59 1.18 9.84 -2.59
C TRP A 59 2.20 8.73 -2.88
N SER A 60 3.38 9.14 -3.35
CA SER A 60 4.56 8.28 -3.45
C SER A 60 5.25 8.14 -2.10
N GLY A 61 6.13 7.16 -1.97
CA GLY A 61 7.01 7.06 -0.81
C GLY A 61 7.90 8.30 -0.69
N ILE A 62 8.37 8.84 -1.81
CA ILE A 62 9.21 10.06 -1.84
C ILE A 62 8.42 11.28 -1.34
N VAL A 63 7.17 11.45 -1.78
CA VAL A 63 6.29 12.53 -1.28
C VAL A 63 6.14 12.42 0.23
N PHE A 64 5.93 11.21 0.75
CA PHE A 64 5.89 10.99 2.19
C PHE A 64 7.18 11.40 2.89
N ILE A 65 8.37 11.07 2.36
CA ILE A 65 9.65 11.42 3.00
C ILE A 65 9.88 12.93 3.01
N ILE A 66 9.62 13.62 1.89
CA ILE A 66 9.72 15.08 1.82
C ILE A 66 8.82 15.70 2.89
N PHE A 67 7.56 15.27 2.97
CA PHE A 67 6.67 15.81 3.97
C PHE A 67 7.07 15.41 5.40
N ALA A 68 7.52 14.19 5.65
CA ALA A 68 7.95 13.76 6.97
C ALA A 68 9.14 14.59 7.49
N LEU A 69 10.02 15.06 6.59
CA LEU A 69 11.19 15.86 6.95
C LEU A 69 10.84 17.34 7.21
N PHE A 70 9.98 17.94 6.38
CA PHE A 70 9.69 19.38 6.44
C PHE A 70 8.40 19.73 7.17
N PHE A 71 7.48 18.78 7.30
CA PHE A 71 6.13 18.96 7.81
C PHE A 71 5.75 17.76 8.69
N GLY A 72 6.12 17.81 9.98
CA GLY A 72 5.82 16.72 10.93
C GLY A 72 4.36 16.24 10.95
N ILE A 73 3.42 17.06 10.44
CA ILE A 73 2.02 16.71 10.21
C ILE A 73 1.80 15.55 9.24
N ALA A 74 2.70 15.25 8.31
CA ALA A 74 2.52 14.10 7.44
C ALA A 74 2.58 12.77 8.19
N LEU A 75 3.38 12.67 9.25
CA LEU A 75 3.36 11.51 10.14
C LEU A 75 1.99 11.35 10.82
N ILE A 76 1.29 12.47 11.06
CA ILE A 76 -0.06 12.48 11.61
C ILE A 76 -1.08 12.04 10.54
N ALA A 77 -0.93 12.38 9.27
CA ALA A 77 -1.93 12.01 8.25
C ALA A 77 -1.91 10.52 7.84
N VAL A 78 -0.73 9.89 7.93
CA VAL A 78 -0.47 8.55 7.38
C VAL A 78 -1.37 7.43 7.94
N PRO A 79 -1.72 7.40 9.24
CA PRO A 79 -2.66 6.43 9.79
C PRO A 79 -4.04 6.43 9.11
N TRP A 80 -4.49 7.57 8.57
CA TRP A 80 -5.74 7.66 7.80
C TRP A 80 -5.52 7.40 6.31
N LEU A 81 -4.37 7.85 5.78
CA LEU A 81 -4.05 7.80 4.35
C LEU A 81 -3.88 6.38 3.83
N ILE A 82 -3.06 5.56 4.50
CA ILE A 82 -2.73 4.20 4.03
C ILE A 82 -3.97 3.30 3.98
N PRO A 83 -4.79 3.19 5.05
CA PRO A 83 -6.02 2.41 4.99
C PRO A 83 -6.99 2.90 3.92
N ALA A 84 -7.11 4.22 3.71
CA ALA A 84 -7.93 4.76 2.64
C ALA A 84 -7.42 4.35 1.25
N TYR A 85 -6.10 4.31 1.05
CA TYR A 85 -5.48 3.91 -0.21
C TYR A 85 -5.63 2.40 -0.45
N ILE A 86 -5.48 1.57 0.58
CA ILE A 86 -5.75 0.13 0.48
C ILE A 86 -7.23 -0.10 0.14
N GLY A 87 -8.17 0.57 0.81
CA GLY A 87 -9.59 0.48 0.46
C GLY A 87 -9.86 0.88 -1.00
N ARG A 88 -9.27 1.97 -1.48
CA ARG A 88 -9.38 2.37 -2.89
C ARG A 88 -8.73 1.36 -3.84
N MET A 89 -7.60 0.78 -3.48
CA MET A 89 -6.93 -0.28 -4.25
C MET A 89 -7.85 -1.49 -4.45
N TYR A 90 -8.57 -1.92 -3.41
CA TYR A 90 -9.59 -2.97 -3.53
C TYR A 90 -10.76 -2.55 -4.42
N GLN A 91 -11.28 -1.33 -4.23
CA GLN A 91 -12.38 -0.81 -5.03
C GLN A 91 -12.04 -0.71 -6.52
N GLU A 92 -10.84 -0.24 -6.85
CA GLU A 92 -10.31 -0.13 -8.22
C GLU A 92 -10.10 -1.51 -8.87
N ASP A 93 -9.99 -2.56 -8.06
CA ASP A 93 -9.92 -3.96 -8.47
C ASP A 93 -11.30 -4.64 -8.52
N GLY A 94 -12.39 -3.87 -8.39
CA GLY A 94 -13.77 -4.36 -8.40
C GLY A 94 -14.19 -5.10 -7.12
N ARG A 95 -13.42 -4.99 -6.03
CA ARG A 95 -13.69 -5.65 -4.74
C ARG A 95 -14.25 -4.69 -3.71
N GLU A 96 -14.96 -5.21 -2.72
CA GLU A 96 -15.40 -4.42 -1.57
C GLU A 96 -14.21 -3.89 -0.77
N LYS A 97 -14.39 -2.74 -0.11
CA LYS A 97 -13.34 -2.10 0.70
C LYS A 97 -13.25 -2.80 2.05
N PRO A 98 -12.21 -3.61 2.33
CA PRO A 98 -12.15 -4.30 3.61
C PRO A 98 -11.67 -3.38 4.74
N ILE A 99 -11.08 -2.24 4.38
CA ILE A 99 -10.55 -1.24 5.30
C ILE A 99 -10.77 0.17 4.72
N THR A 100 -11.05 1.12 5.61
CA THR A 100 -11.26 2.54 5.26
C THR A 100 -10.32 3.43 6.07
N GLY A 101 -10.23 4.71 5.67
CA GLY A 101 -9.43 5.72 6.36
C GLY A 101 -9.79 5.91 7.83
N LEU A 102 -11.02 5.57 8.26
CA LEU A 102 -11.43 5.59 9.66
C LEU A 102 -10.60 4.64 10.53
N SER A 103 -9.93 3.65 9.92
CA SER A 103 -8.99 2.80 10.67
C SER A 103 -7.85 3.61 11.30
N GLY A 104 -7.54 4.80 10.79
CA GLY A 104 -6.58 5.71 11.41
C GLY A 104 -6.90 6.07 12.87
N PHE A 105 -8.17 6.05 13.29
CA PHE A 105 -8.53 6.32 14.68
C PHE A 105 -7.93 5.35 15.69
N TRP A 106 -7.52 4.15 15.27
CA TRP A 106 -6.83 3.21 16.16
C TRP A 106 -5.56 3.81 16.76
N VAL A 107 -4.81 4.66 16.05
CA VAL A 107 -3.56 5.22 16.61
C VAL A 107 -3.78 6.19 17.79
N LEU A 108 -5.02 6.62 18.05
CA LEU A 108 -5.36 7.42 19.24
C LEU A 108 -5.27 6.62 20.55
N LEU A 109 -5.32 5.29 20.46
CA LEU A 109 -5.03 4.40 21.59
C LEU A 109 -3.54 4.04 21.54
N PRO A 110 -2.68 4.69 22.35
CA PRO A 110 -1.24 4.49 22.27
C PRO A 110 -0.88 3.02 22.52
N LEU A 111 0.17 2.56 21.84
CA LEU A 111 0.67 1.17 21.81
C LEU A 111 -0.31 0.16 21.19
N ILE A 112 -1.43 -0.15 21.87
CA ILE A 112 -2.36 -1.21 21.45
C ILE A 112 -3.01 -0.85 20.11
N GLY A 113 -3.46 0.39 19.97
CA GLY A 113 -4.09 0.86 18.76
C GLY A 113 -3.14 0.93 17.57
N GLY A 114 -1.87 1.29 17.79
CA GLY A 114 -0.83 1.22 16.77
C GLY A 114 -0.59 -0.20 16.25
N ILE A 115 -0.60 -1.20 17.16
CA ILE A 115 -0.47 -2.62 16.79
C ILE A 115 -1.69 -3.08 16.00
N ILE A 116 -2.91 -2.79 16.47
CA ILE A 116 -4.15 -3.16 15.76
C ILE A 116 -4.16 -2.54 14.35
N TRP A 117 -3.79 -1.26 14.24
CA TRP A 117 -3.70 -0.58 12.97
C TRP A 117 -2.71 -1.26 12.02
N LEU A 118 -1.49 -1.55 12.50
CA LEU A 118 -0.44 -2.18 11.70
C LEU A 118 -0.87 -3.56 11.19
N VAL A 119 -1.44 -4.39 12.08
CA VAL A 119 -1.91 -5.74 11.72
C VAL A 119 -3.03 -5.65 10.69
N LYS A 120 -4.00 -4.74 10.86
CA LYS A 120 -5.08 -4.56 9.89
C LYS A 120 -4.55 -4.12 8.53
N VAL A 121 -3.68 -3.11 8.49
CA VAL A 121 -3.09 -2.61 7.24
C VAL A 121 -2.32 -3.71 6.53
N GLN A 122 -1.42 -4.40 7.23
CA GLN A 122 -0.59 -5.44 6.63
C GLN A 122 -1.38 -6.66 6.18
N ASN A 123 -2.34 -7.14 6.96
CA ASN A 123 -3.11 -8.32 6.58
C ASN A 123 -3.89 -8.08 5.29
N HIS A 124 -4.62 -6.96 5.18
CA HIS A 124 -5.37 -6.65 3.96
C HIS A 124 -4.45 -6.38 2.77
N MET A 125 -3.33 -5.71 2.99
CA MET A 125 -2.39 -5.48 1.90
C MET A 125 -1.73 -6.79 1.42
N ASN A 126 -1.37 -7.69 2.35
CA ASN A 126 -0.81 -8.99 2.00
C ASN A 126 -1.84 -9.85 1.25
N SER A 127 -3.08 -9.94 1.73
CA SER A 127 -4.14 -10.70 1.03
C SER A 127 -4.41 -10.14 -0.37
N PHE A 128 -4.32 -8.82 -0.55
CA PHE A 128 -4.38 -8.21 -1.88
C PHE A 128 -3.24 -8.71 -2.76
N TRP A 129 -1.99 -8.62 -2.29
CA TRP A 129 -0.82 -9.04 -3.08
C TRP A 129 -0.79 -10.53 -3.37
N GLU A 130 -1.21 -11.37 -2.43
CA GLU A 130 -1.36 -12.83 -2.60
C GLU A 130 -2.35 -13.15 -3.71
N SER A 131 -3.43 -12.37 -3.86
CA SER A 131 -4.39 -12.56 -4.95
C SER A 131 -3.89 -12.15 -6.34
N LYS A 132 -2.70 -11.53 -6.44
CA LYS A 132 -2.11 -11.03 -7.70
C LYS A 132 -0.81 -11.73 -8.07
N ARG A 133 -0.37 -12.69 -7.26
CA ARG A 133 0.80 -13.54 -7.52
C ARG A 133 0.32 -14.87 -8.10
#